data_AF-A0A7V9H274-F1
#
_entry.id   AF-A0A7V9H274-F1
#
_cell.length_a   1.000
_cell.length_b   1.000
_cell.length_c   1.000
_cell.angle_alpha   90.00
_cell.angle_beta   90.00
_cell.angle_gamma   90.00
#
_symmetry.space_group_name_H-M   'P 1'
#
loop_
_entity.id
_entity.type
_entity.pdbx_description
1 polymer ?
#
loop_
_entity_poly.entity_id
_entity_poly.type
_entity_poly.pdbx_seq_one_letter_code
_entity_poly.pdbx_strand_id
1 'polypeptide(L)'
;ALLGIGVAYALYVQKPERAGALARRFAPVHTFLDKGWYFDDLYGATFVRFARWLGRATDGFDRNVLGGLVGGVGRGAMRTGGLLQRLQSGGVQNYALFILLAVLVIGIIVGAQYAVMVVALIVVITIAAFAVGVRL
;
A
#
# COMPACT_ATOMS: atom_id res chain seq x y z
N ALA A 1 47.45 -4.18 38.24
CA ALA A 1 47.18 -2.84 37.65
C ALA A 1 48.47 -2.06 37.40
N LEU A 2 49.26 -1.75 38.45
CA LEU A 2 50.48 -0.93 38.34
C LEU A 2 51.52 -1.48 37.35
N LEU A 3 51.73 -2.80 37.30
CA LEU A 3 52.63 -3.43 36.33
C LEU A 3 52.20 -3.21 34.88
N GLY A 4 50.90 -3.30 34.57
CA GLY A 4 50.38 -3.05 33.22
C GLY A 4 50.55 -1.60 32.78
N ILE A 5 50.33 -0.67 33.71
CA ILE A 5 50.54 0.77 33.48
C ILE A 5 52.03 1.08 33.31
N GLY A 6 52.91 0.48 34.12
CA GLY A 6 54.36 0.65 34.01
C GLY A 6 54.91 0.12 32.67
N VAL A 7 54.40 -1.02 32.20
CA VAL A 7 54.73 -1.58 30.87
C VAL A 7 54.23 -0.66 29.75
N ALA A 8 53.01 -0.11 29.86
CA ALA A 8 52.49 0.85 28.89
C ALA A 8 53.33 2.14 28.84
N TYR A 9 53.74 2.68 29.99
CA TYR A 9 54.60 3.86 30.06
C TYR A 9 55.97 3.62 29.42
N ALA A 10 56.60 2.48 29.68
CA ALA A 10 57.88 2.12 29.07
C ALA A 10 57.78 1.95 27.54
N LEU A 11 56.67 1.41 27.04
CA LEU A 11 56.44 1.19 25.61
C LEU A 11 56.04 2.45 24.84
N TYR A 12 55.18 3.29 25.40
CA TYR A 12 54.62 4.45 24.70
C TYR A 12 55.35 5.78 24.99
N VAL A 13 55.94 5.95 26.19
CA VAL A 13 56.59 7.22 26.58
C VAL A 13 58.10 7.16 26.44
N GLN A 14 58.75 6.12 26.95
CA GLN A 14 60.22 6.05 26.90
C GLN A 14 60.75 5.69 25.51
N LYS A 15 60.13 4.74 24.81
CA LYS A 15 60.61 4.24 23.51
C LYS A 15 59.45 3.84 22.57
N PRO A 16 58.75 4.82 21.98
CA PRO A 16 57.61 4.57 21.08
C PRO A 16 57.97 3.68 19.87
N GLU A 17 59.23 3.68 19.45
CA GLU A 17 59.77 2.79 18.40
C GLU A 17 59.55 1.30 18.72
N ARG A 18 59.61 0.91 20.00
CA ARG A 18 59.39 -0.47 20.45
C ARG A 18 57.92 -0.87 20.39
N ALA A 19 57.01 0.06 20.69
CA ALA A 19 55.58 -0.15 20.48
C ALA A 19 55.26 -0.37 18.99
N GLY A 20 55.84 0.45 18.11
CA GLY A 20 55.70 0.28 16.65
C GLY A 20 56.36 -0.99 16.09
N ALA A 21 57.47 -1.44 16.67
CA ALA A 21 58.11 -2.71 16.30
C ALA A 21 57.27 -3.92 16.75
N LEU A 22 56.66 -3.85 17.94
CA LEU A 22 55.77 -4.88 18.47
C LEU A 22 54.46 -4.96 17.67
N ALA A 23 53.89 -3.81 17.30
CA ALA A 23 52.73 -3.72 16.42
C ALA A 23 53.01 -4.33 15.03
N ARG A 24 54.21 -4.11 14.47
CA ARG A 24 54.63 -4.75 13.21
C ARG A 24 54.83 -6.26 13.34
N ARG A 25 55.38 -6.73 14.47
CA ARG A 25 55.60 -8.15 14.73
C ARG A 25 54.30 -8.93 14.94
N PHE A 26 53.29 -8.30 15.54
CA PHE A 26 51.94 -8.83 15.71
C PHE A 26 50.93 -8.11 14.82
N ALA A 27 51.33 -7.73 13.60
CA ALA A 27 50.49 -6.99 12.67
C ALA A 27 49.08 -7.59 12.50
N PRO A 28 48.88 -8.92 12.38
CA PRO A 28 47.54 -9.49 12.22
C PRO A 28 46.62 -9.23 13.43
N VAL A 29 47.17 -9.36 14.64
CA VAL A 29 46.43 -9.16 15.90
C VAL A 29 46.21 -7.67 16.15
N HIS A 30 47.22 -6.85 15.88
CA HIS A 30 47.11 -5.39 15.97
C HIS A 30 46.00 -4.90 15.04
N THR A 31 46.01 -5.28 13.75
CA THR A 31 44.97 -4.86 12.80
C THR A 31 43.58 -5.41 13.13
N PHE A 32 43.49 -6.62 13.70
CA PHE A 32 42.20 -7.18 14.13
C PHE A 32 41.60 -6.41 15.32
N LEU A 33 42.42 -6.08 16.32
CA LEU A 33 41.99 -5.28 17.47
C LEU A 33 41.72 -3.82 17.08
N ASP A 34 42.55 -3.25 16.21
CA ASP A 34 42.44 -1.88 15.70
C ASP A 34 41.15 -1.67 14.89
N LYS A 35 40.72 -2.68 14.12
CA LYS A 35 39.43 -2.68 13.41
C LYS A 35 38.24 -3.11 14.27
N GLY A 36 38.37 -3.14 15.60
CA GLY A 36 37.26 -3.52 16.49
C GLY A 36 36.69 -4.91 16.16
N TRP A 37 37.57 -5.87 15.83
CA TRP A 37 37.20 -7.25 15.52
C TRP A 37 36.37 -7.40 14.24
N TYR A 38 36.36 -6.39 13.36
CA TYR A 38 35.55 -6.35 12.13
C TYR A 38 34.03 -6.41 12.37
N PHE A 39 33.57 -6.17 13.60
CA PHE A 39 32.16 -6.28 13.95
C PHE A 39 31.32 -5.22 13.22
N ASP A 40 31.86 -4.01 13.10
CA ASP A 40 31.23 -2.90 12.38
C ASP A 40 31.10 -3.20 10.87
N ASP A 41 32.14 -3.78 10.27
CA ASP A 41 32.13 -4.17 8.85
C ASP A 41 31.11 -5.29 8.59
N LEU A 42 31.05 -6.29 9.48
CA LEU A 42 30.09 -7.38 9.39
C LEU A 42 28.65 -6.87 9.55
N TYR A 43 28.40 -6.01 10.53
CA TYR A 43 27.10 -5.40 10.77
C TYR A 43 26.68 -4.50 9.60
N GLY A 44 27.63 -3.73 9.07
CA GLY A 44 27.45 -2.90 7.88
C GLY A 44 27.07 -3.70 6.63
N ALA A 45 27.77 -4.82 6.39
CA ALA A 45 27.57 -5.66 5.22
C ALA A 45 26.28 -6.49 5.27
N THR A 46 25.87 -6.90 6.47
CA THR A 46 24.66 -7.72 6.69
C THR A 46 23.45 -6.82 6.95
N PHE A 47 23.31 -6.27 8.15
CA PHE A 47 22.12 -5.54 8.58
C PHE A 47 21.94 -4.22 7.84
N VAL A 48 22.97 -3.37 7.80
CA VAL A 48 22.81 -2.01 7.23
C VAL A 48 22.59 -2.06 5.72
N ARG A 49 23.32 -2.92 5.01
CA ARG A 49 23.14 -3.06 3.56
C ARG A 49 21.80 -3.71 3.21
N PHE A 50 21.39 -4.73 3.96
CA PHE A 50 20.09 -5.37 3.77
C PHE A 50 18.93 -4.41 4.06
N ALA A 51 18.96 -3.70 5.19
CA ALA A 51 17.93 -2.73 5.53
C ALA A 51 17.83 -1.60 4.49
N ARG A 52 18.97 -1.09 4.00
CA ARG A 52 18.98 -0.09 2.91
C ARG A 52 18.42 -0.64 1.60
N TRP A 53 18.70 -1.90 1.27
CA TRP A 53 18.13 -2.53 0.08
C TRP A 53 16.62 -2.70 0.21
N LEU A 54 16.15 -3.18 1.36
CA LEU A 54 14.74 -3.37 1.64
C LEU A 54 13.97 -2.05 1.59
N GLY A 55 14.51 -0.99 2.19
CA GLY A 55 13.91 0.35 2.14
C GLY A 55 13.77 0.89 0.72
N ARG A 56 14.77 0.64 -0.15
CA ARG A 56 14.68 1.01 -1.58
C ARG A 56 13.65 0.18 -2.32
N ALA A 57 13.52 -1.11 -1.99
CA ALA A 57 12.53 -1.98 -2.59
C ALA A 57 11.10 -1.55 -2.22
N THR A 58 10.86 -1.19 -0.95
CA THR A 58 9.54 -0.72 -0.50
C THR A 58 9.19 0.65 -1.07
N ASP A 59 10.13 1.59 -1.14
CA ASP A 59 9.92 2.89 -1.80
C ASP A 59 9.63 2.72 -3.30
N GLY A 60 10.35 1.82 -3.98
CA GLY A 60 10.09 1.49 -5.38
C GLY A 60 8.71 0.85 -5.60
N PHE A 61 8.28 -0.03 -4.69
CA PHE A 61 6.95 -0.63 -4.73
C PHE A 61 5.86 0.42 -4.53
N ASP A 62 5.98 1.27 -3.52
CA ASP A 62 5.01 2.33 -3.24
C ASP A 62 4.82 3.27 -4.44
N ARG A 63 5.92 3.83 -4.96
CA ARG A 63 5.84 4.79 -6.08
C ARG A 63 5.28 4.18 -7.36
N ASN A 64 5.69 2.97 -7.70
CA ASN A 64 5.33 2.36 -8.98
C ASN A 64 3.95 1.68 -8.92
N VAL A 65 3.69 0.90 -7.87
CA VAL A 65 2.46 0.12 -7.75
C VAL A 65 1.36 1.00 -7.17
N LEU A 66 1.54 1.55 -5.98
CA LEU A 66 0.50 2.35 -5.33
C LEU A 66 0.31 3.68 -6.06
N GLY A 67 1.41 4.37 -6.39
CA GLY A 67 1.35 5.59 -7.20
C GLY A 67 0.73 5.36 -8.58
N GLY A 68 1.06 4.24 -9.23
CA GLY A 68 0.48 3.84 -10.51
C GLY A 68 -1.03 3.56 -10.43
N LEU A 69 -1.47 2.85 -9.40
CA LEU A 69 -2.88 2.54 -9.14
C LEU A 69 -3.68 3.81 -8.87
N VAL A 70 -3.24 4.64 -7.94
CA VAL A 70 -3.93 5.90 -7.57
C VAL A 70 -3.98 6.85 -8.77
N GLY A 71 -2.84 7.03 -9.47
CA GLY A 71 -2.79 7.82 -10.69
C GLY A 71 -3.66 7.24 -11.81
N GLY A 72 -3.79 5.92 -11.90
CA GLY A 72 -4.71 5.21 -12.79
C GLY A 72 -6.17 5.55 -12.51
N VAL A 73 -6.59 5.42 -11.25
CA VAL A 73 -7.95 5.78 -10.80
C VAL A 73 -8.25 7.24 -11.08
N GLY A 74 -7.33 8.15 -10.74
CA GLY A 74 -7.49 9.59 -11.00
C GLY A 74 -7.66 9.90 -12.50
N ARG A 75 -6.83 9.30 -13.36
CA ARG A 75 -6.97 9.44 -14.83
C ARG A 75 -8.28 8.86 -15.34
N GLY A 76 -8.72 7.72 -14.78
CA GLY A 76 -10.01 7.12 -15.08
C GLY A 76 -11.17 8.07 -14.78
N ALA A 77 -11.19 8.62 -13.56
CA ALA A 77 -12.19 9.59 -13.12
C ALA A 77 -12.23 10.83 -14.03
N MET A 78 -11.06 11.40 -14.36
CA MET A 78 -10.95 12.54 -15.28
C MET A 78 -11.48 12.24 -16.68
N ARG A 79 -11.15 11.06 -17.24
CA ARG A 79 -11.66 10.63 -18.55
C ARG A 79 -13.17 10.48 -18.54
N THR A 80 -13.71 9.81 -17.53
CA THR A 80 -15.16 9.64 -17.35
C THR A 80 -15.84 11.00 -17.22
N GLY A 81 -15.31 11.91 -16.40
CA GLY A 81 -15.82 13.28 -16.28
C GLY A 81 -15.81 14.02 -17.62
N GLY A 82 -14.72 13.95 -18.37
CA GLY A 82 -14.63 14.57 -19.70
C GLY A 82 -15.59 13.97 -20.74
N LEU A 83 -15.89 12.68 -20.66
CA LEU A 83 -16.91 12.04 -21.50
C LEU A 83 -18.33 12.51 -21.11
N LEU A 84 -18.65 12.54 -19.81
CA LEU A 84 -19.94 13.04 -19.33
C LEU A 84 -20.14 14.53 -19.67
N GLN A 85 -19.08 15.33 -19.61
CA GLN A 85 -19.14 16.74 -19.97
C GLN A 85 -19.59 16.94 -21.42
N ARG A 86 -19.20 16.06 -22.34
CA ARG A 86 -19.62 16.13 -23.76
C ARG A 86 -21.11 15.89 -23.96
N LEU A 87 -21.78 15.20 -23.02
CA LEU A 87 -23.24 15.01 -23.06
C LEU A 87 -23.99 16.29 -22.69
N GLN A 88 -23.32 17.25 -22.05
CA GLN A 88 -23.90 18.56 -21.72
C GLN A 88 -23.64 19.54 -22.86
N SER A 89 -24.48 19.48 -23.90
CA SER A 89 -24.35 20.35 -25.08
C SER A 89 -24.88 21.78 -24.89
N GLY A 90 -25.38 22.11 -23.69
CA GLY A 90 -25.97 23.43 -23.37
C GLY A 90 -27.34 23.71 -24.02
N GLY A 91 -27.84 22.80 -24.87
CA GLY A 91 -29.14 22.94 -25.52
C GLY A 91 -30.28 22.43 -24.64
N VAL A 92 -31.19 23.33 -24.26
CA VAL A 92 -32.37 23.01 -23.41
C VAL A 92 -33.21 21.84 -23.96
N GLN A 93 -33.27 21.71 -25.29
CA GLN A 93 -33.98 20.61 -25.97
C GLN A 93 -33.39 19.22 -25.63
N ASN A 94 -32.06 19.10 -25.55
CA ASN A 94 -31.43 17.82 -25.20
C ASN A 94 -31.74 17.43 -23.75
N TYR A 95 -31.79 18.39 -22.83
CA TYR A 95 -32.22 18.14 -21.45
C TYR A 95 -33.68 17.67 -21.38
N ALA A 96 -34.58 18.33 -22.13
CA ALA A 96 -35.99 17.93 -22.18
C ALA A 96 -36.17 16.50 -22.70
N LEU A 97 -35.40 16.10 -23.73
CA LEU A 97 -35.40 14.73 -24.25
C LEU A 97 -34.92 13.71 -23.19
N PHE A 98 -33.84 14.00 -22.46
CA PHE A 98 -33.36 13.13 -21.38
C PHE A 98 -34.39 12.99 -20.25
N ILE A 99 -35.04 14.08 -19.84
CA ILE A 99 -36.08 14.04 -18.81
C ILE A 99 -37.26 13.17 -19.26
N LEU A 100 -37.73 13.36 -20.50
CA LEU A 100 -38.85 12.58 -21.03
C LEU A 100 -38.52 11.08 -21.10
N LEU A 101 -37.32 10.73 -21.59
CA LEU A 101 -36.84 9.34 -21.60
C LEU A 101 -36.71 8.76 -20.18
N ALA A 102 -36.16 9.53 -19.24
CA ALA A 102 -36.02 9.10 -17.86
C ALA A 102 -37.39 8.81 -17.21
N VAL A 103 -38.36 9.71 -17.38
CA VAL A 103 -39.74 9.52 -16.87
C VAL A 103 -40.39 8.29 -17.51
N LEU A 104 -40.23 8.10 -18.82
CA LEU A 104 -40.78 6.94 -19.52
C LEU A 104 -40.19 5.62 -18.98
N VAL A 105 -38.86 5.54 -18.85
CA VAL A 105 -38.17 4.35 -18.34
C VAL A 105 -38.57 4.05 -16.90
N ILE A 106 -38.55 5.06 -16.02
CA ILE A 106 -38.97 4.91 -14.63
C ILE A 106 -40.45 4.48 -14.56
N GLY A 107 -41.32 5.11 -15.35
CA GLY A 107 -42.74 4.77 -15.41
C GLY A 107 -42.98 3.32 -15.83
N ILE A 108 -42.25 2.83 -16.84
CA ILE A 108 -42.34 1.43 -17.28
C ILE A 108 -41.88 0.48 -16.17
N ILE A 109 -40.74 0.75 -15.53
CA ILE A 109 -40.20 -0.10 -14.46
C ILE A 109 -41.16 -0.16 -13.28
N VAL A 110 -41.64 0.99 -12.82
CA VAL A 110 -42.58 1.08 -11.69
C VAL A 110 -43.92 0.45 -12.04
N GLY A 111 -44.43 0.68 -13.25
CA GLY A 111 -45.68 0.08 -13.73
C GLY A 111 -45.59 -1.44 -13.79
N ALA A 112 -44.49 -1.99 -14.31
CA ALA A 112 -44.24 -3.43 -14.33
C ALA A 112 -44.18 -3.99 -12.90
N GLN A 113 -43.46 -3.32 -12.00
CA GLN A 113 -43.40 -3.72 -10.59
C GLN A 113 -44.79 -3.74 -9.94
N TYR A 114 -45.60 -2.71 -10.17
CA TYR A 114 -46.95 -2.62 -9.61
C TYR A 114 -47.85 -3.74 -10.14
N ALA A 115 -47.81 -4.00 -11.45
CA ALA A 115 -48.57 -5.09 -12.05
C ALA A 115 -48.20 -6.46 -11.43
N VAL A 116 -46.90 -6.72 -11.26
CA VAL A 116 -46.40 -7.95 -10.61
C VAL A 116 -46.89 -8.05 -9.16
N MET A 117 -46.82 -6.97 -8.40
CA MET A 117 -47.29 -6.95 -7.01
C MET A 117 -48.81 -7.22 -6.91
N VAL A 118 -49.61 -6.64 -7.80
CA VAL A 118 -51.06 -6.85 -7.82
C VAL A 118 -51.39 -8.30 -8.15
N VAL A 119 -50.76 -8.88 -9.18
CA VAL A 119 -50.95 -10.29 -9.53
C VAL A 119 -50.56 -11.21 -8.38
N ALA A 120 -49.42 -10.96 -7.74
CA ALA A 120 -48.98 -11.74 -6.58
C ALA A 120 -49.99 -11.65 -5.42
N LEU A 121 -50.51 -10.45 -5.13
CA LEU A 121 -51.53 -10.27 -4.09
C LEU A 121 -52.81 -11.04 -4.40
N ILE A 122 -53.30 -10.98 -5.65
CA ILE A 122 -54.49 -11.72 -6.08
C ILE A 122 -54.27 -13.22 -5.88
N VAL A 123 -53.13 -13.75 -6.34
CA VAL A 123 -52.78 -15.18 -6.18
C VAL A 123 -52.76 -15.59 -4.70
N VAL A 124 -52.15 -14.78 -3.83
CA VAL A 124 -52.12 -15.04 -2.38
C VAL A 124 -53.52 -15.06 -1.78
N ILE A 125 -54.37 -14.08 -2.12
CA ILE A 125 -55.75 -14.02 -1.63
C ILE A 125 -56.55 -15.25 -2.10
N THR A 126 -56.41 -15.64 -3.38
CA THR A 126 -57.09 -16.81 -3.93
C THR A 126 -56.65 -18.10 -3.22
N ILE A 127 -55.35 -18.28 -2.98
CA ILE A 127 -54.82 -19.45 -2.25
C ILE A 127 -55.34 -19.45 -0.81
N ALA A 128 -55.33 -18.31 -0.13
CA ALA A 128 -55.83 -18.19 1.25
C ALA A 128 -57.33 -18.50 1.33
N ALA A 129 -58.15 -17.97 0.41
CA ALA A 129 -59.57 -18.24 0.34
C ALA A 129 -59.87 -19.73 0.12
N PHE A 130 -59.13 -20.38 -0.78
CA PHE A 130 -59.24 -21.82 -1.01
C PHE A 130 -58.86 -22.64 0.23
N ALA A 131 -57.75 -22.29 0.88
CA ALA A 131 -57.30 -22.97 2.10
C ALA A 131 -58.28 -22.84 3.27
N VAL A 132 -58.99 -21.71 3.39
CA VAL A 132 -60.06 -21.53 4.39
C VAL A 132 -61.31 -22.34 4.00
N GLY A 133 -61.72 -22.31 2.74
CA GLY A 133 -62.90 -23.04 2.26
C GLY A 133 -62.77 -24.57 2.39
N VAL A 134 -61.55 -25.12 2.27
CA VAL A 134 -61.28 -26.56 2.47
C VAL A 134 -61.33 -26.95 3.97
N ARG A 135 -61.28 -26.00 4.90
CA ARG A 135 -61.30 -26.26 6.35
C ARG A 135 -62.70 -26.20 6.98
N LEU A 136 -63.72 -25.77 6.22
CA LEU A 136 -65.13 -25.73 6.64
C LEU A 136 -65.88 -26.97 6.14
#